data_AF-A0A0B7HIW5-F1
#
_entry.id   AF-A0A0B7HIW5-F1
#
_cell.length_a   1.000
_cell.length_b   1.000
_cell.length_c   1.000
_cell.angle_alpha   90.00
_cell.angle_beta   90.00
_cell.angle_gamma   90.00
#
_symmetry.space_group_name_H-M   'P 1'
#
loop_
_entity.id
_entity.type
_entity.pdbx_description
1 polymer ?
#
loop_
_entity_poly.entity_id
_entity_poly.type
_entity_poly.pdbx_seq_one_letter_code
_entity_poly.pdbx_strand_id
1 'polypeptide(L)'
;MSRLYTTIKIATLTVFGAMPVLLQAQNGKRDLGVKEVNVVKSYTPTIADAYKKKEDANLKDSLTLAKKQINYSIYSVPVASTFVPEKGKAATVLKNRKSVYNNSYAALGFGNYTTLYADASLSIPTTKESTFSVLF
;
A
#
# COMPACT_ATOMS: atom_id res chain seq x y z
N MET A 1 -24.17 52.99 21.15
CA MET A 1 -24.50 51.67 20.54
C MET A 1 -25.15 51.76 19.14
N SER A 2 -25.88 52.84 18.79
CA SER A 2 -26.59 52.93 17.50
C SER A 2 -25.69 53.10 16.25
N ARG A 3 -24.58 53.85 16.35
CA ARG A 3 -23.65 54.07 15.22
C ARG A 3 -22.92 52.80 14.75
N LEU A 4 -22.64 51.88 15.67
CA LEU A 4 -21.98 50.60 15.39
C LEU A 4 -22.86 49.69 14.52
N TYR A 5 -24.15 49.64 14.83
CA TYR A 5 -25.12 48.80 14.11
C TYR A 5 -25.38 49.31 12.69
N THR A 6 -25.36 50.63 12.48
CA THR A 6 -25.49 51.22 11.16
C THR A 6 -24.31 50.89 10.24
N THR A 7 -23.07 50.89 10.76
CA THR A 7 -21.89 50.54 9.96
C THR A 7 -21.85 49.06 9.59
N ILE A 8 -22.22 48.16 10.51
CA ILE A 8 -22.27 46.71 10.25
C ILE A 8 -23.28 46.40 9.13
N LYS A 9 -24.45 47.06 9.12
CA LYS A 9 -25.46 46.90 8.07
C LYS A 9 -24.98 47.31 6.67
N ILE A 10 -24.23 48.40 6.59
CA ILE A 10 -23.70 48.90 5.32
C ILE A 10 -22.63 47.94 4.77
N ALA A 11 -21.77 47.40 5.64
CA ALA A 11 -20.74 46.44 5.25
C ALA A 11 -21.32 45.11 4.71
N THR A 12 -22.44 44.64 5.26
CA THR A 12 -23.09 43.42 4.77
C THR A 12 -23.76 43.60 3.40
N LEU A 13 -24.22 44.82 3.08
CA LEU A 13 -24.93 45.09 1.82
C LEU A 13 -23.98 45.19 0.62
N THR A 14 -22.77 45.71 0.82
CA THR A 14 -21.76 45.85 -0.25
C THR A 14 -21.13 44.53 -0.66
N VAL A 15 -20.99 43.56 0.26
CA VAL A 15 -20.44 42.23 -0.02
C VAL A 15 -21.40 41.38 -0.88
N PHE A 16 -22.71 41.50 -0.66
CA PHE A 16 -23.71 40.71 -1.41
C PHE A 16 -23.91 41.21 -2.84
N GLY A 17 -23.74 42.51 -3.10
CA GLY A 17 -23.90 43.10 -4.43
C GLY A 17 -22.78 42.78 -5.44
N ALA A 18 -21.58 42.43 -4.97
CA ALA A 18 -20.40 42.25 -5.83
C ALA A 18 -20.20 40.81 -6.36
N MET A 19 -21.00 39.84 -5.90
CA MET A 19 -20.75 38.41 -6.13
C MET A 19 -21.10 37.84 -7.54
N PRO A 20 -22.04 38.38 -8.35
CA PRO A 20 -22.43 37.72 -9.61
C PRO A 20 -21.48 37.97 -10.81
N VAL A 21 -20.44 38.80 -10.68
CA VAL A 21 -19.57 39.18 -11.82
C VAL A 21 -18.48 38.13 -12.14
N LEU A 22 -18.28 37.12 -11.29
CA LEU A 22 -17.19 36.13 -11.41
C LEU A 22 -17.56 34.82 -12.15
N LEU A 23 -18.80 34.63 -12.61
CA LEU A 23 -19.31 33.31 -13.04
C LEU A 23 -19.35 33.04 -14.55
N GLN A 24 -18.80 33.91 -15.41
CA GLN A 24 -18.88 33.72 -16.87
C GLN A 24 -17.48 33.49 -17.49
N ALA A 25 -16.95 32.27 -17.42
CA ALA A 25 -15.77 31.88 -18.19
C ALA A 25 -15.76 30.39 -18.56
N GLN A 26 -15.58 30.15 -19.86
CA GLN A 26 -15.24 28.90 -20.57
C GLN A 26 -16.28 27.80 -20.71
N ASN A 27 -16.60 27.48 -21.96
CA ASN A 27 -16.60 26.10 -22.46
C ASN A 27 -16.51 26.07 -24.00
N GLY A 28 -15.34 25.71 -24.53
CA GLY A 28 -15.14 25.45 -25.96
C GLY A 28 -14.25 24.22 -26.13
N LYS A 29 -14.85 23.05 -26.35
CA LYS A 29 -14.14 21.81 -26.67
C LYS A 29 -14.21 21.58 -28.18
N ARG A 30 -13.08 21.67 -28.87
CA ARG A 30 -12.92 21.22 -30.27
C ARG A 30 -11.94 20.05 -30.24
N ASP A 31 -12.39 18.88 -30.69
CA ASP A 31 -11.56 17.68 -30.76
C ASP A 31 -11.09 17.44 -32.22
N LEU A 32 -9.83 17.05 -32.39
CA LEU A 32 -9.11 17.01 -33.67
C LEU A 32 -9.06 15.56 -34.21
N GLY A 33 -9.52 15.33 -35.44
CA GLY A 33 -9.63 14.00 -36.04
C GLY A 33 -8.29 13.32 -36.37
N VAL A 34 -8.20 12.02 -36.11
CA VAL A 34 -7.00 11.16 -36.28
C VAL A 34 -6.84 10.73 -37.75
N LYS A 35 -5.60 10.76 -38.28
CA LYS A 35 -5.24 10.22 -39.61
C LYS A 35 -4.37 8.97 -39.45
N GLU A 36 -4.67 7.93 -40.23
CA GLU A 36 -3.95 6.64 -40.24
C GLU A 36 -2.58 6.73 -40.92
N VAL A 37 -1.62 5.96 -40.40
CA VAL A 37 -0.27 5.79 -40.96
C VAL A 37 -0.06 4.31 -41.25
N ASN A 38 0.46 3.99 -42.44
CA ASN A 38 0.77 2.62 -42.83
C ASN A 38 2.29 2.39 -42.75
N VAL A 39 2.71 1.31 -42.09
CA VAL A 39 4.13 0.99 -41.84
C VAL A 39 4.45 -0.37 -42.44
N VAL A 40 5.44 -0.40 -43.33
CA VAL A 40 5.98 -1.64 -43.91
C VAL A 40 7.33 -1.97 -43.26
N LYS A 41 7.58 -3.24 -42.97
CA LYS A 41 8.87 -3.72 -42.45
C LYS A 41 9.77 -4.19 -43.61
N SER A 42 11.07 -3.90 -43.52
CA SER A 42 12.07 -4.45 -44.46
C SER A 42 12.57 -5.83 -44.01
N TYR A 43 12.85 -6.71 -44.97
CA TYR A 43 13.25 -8.10 -44.75
C TYR A 43 14.65 -8.24 -44.11
N THR A 44 14.85 -9.26 -43.26
CA THR A 44 16.10 -9.53 -42.52
C THR A 44 16.67 -10.90 -42.90
N PRO A 45 17.79 -11.00 -43.63
CA PRO A 45 18.41 -12.28 -43.90
C PRO A 45 19.22 -12.78 -42.69
N THR A 46 19.10 -14.08 -42.38
CA THR A 46 19.80 -14.76 -41.27
C THR A 46 20.98 -15.57 -41.81
N ILE A 47 22.13 -15.53 -41.14
CA ILE A 47 23.30 -16.39 -41.43
C ILE A 47 23.48 -17.37 -40.26
N ALA A 48 23.71 -18.65 -40.55
CA ALA A 48 23.91 -19.69 -39.54
C ALA A 48 25.39 -19.79 -39.08
N ASP A 49 25.59 -20.11 -37.81
CA ASP A 49 26.87 -20.10 -37.11
C ASP A 49 27.50 -21.51 -37.04
N ALA A 50 28.84 -21.64 -37.06
CA ALA A 50 29.54 -22.94 -37.04
C ALA A 50 30.70 -22.99 -36.03
N TYR A 51 30.70 -24.03 -35.17
CA TYR A 51 31.67 -24.20 -34.08
C TYR A 51 32.65 -25.38 -34.30
N LYS A 52 33.90 -25.20 -33.88
CA LYS A 52 35.00 -26.19 -33.95
C LYS A 52 34.97 -27.14 -32.74
N LYS A 53 35.10 -28.46 -32.97
CA LYS A 53 35.10 -29.50 -31.91
C LYS A 53 36.38 -29.47 -31.06
N LYS A 54 36.27 -29.77 -29.76
CA LYS A 54 37.37 -29.90 -28.80
C LYS A 54 37.78 -31.36 -28.65
N GLU A 55 39.07 -31.65 -28.70
CA GLU A 55 39.65 -32.99 -28.52
C GLU A 55 39.78 -33.32 -27.02
N ASP A 56 39.31 -34.50 -26.60
CA ASP A 56 39.41 -34.97 -25.23
C ASP A 56 40.80 -35.60 -24.97
N ALA A 57 41.63 -34.93 -24.17
CA ALA A 57 42.93 -35.44 -23.75
C ALA A 57 42.82 -36.15 -22.39
N ASN A 58 42.90 -37.49 -22.37
CA ASN A 58 43.00 -38.26 -21.14
C ASN A 58 44.42 -38.85 -20.99
N LEU A 59 45.29 -38.14 -20.28
CA LEU A 59 46.67 -38.54 -20.02
C LEU A 59 46.72 -39.40 -18.74
N LYS A 60 47.15 -40.67 -18.87
CA LYS A 60 47.31 -41.60 -17.75
C LYS A 60 48.78 -41.64 -17.32
N ASP A 61 49.12 -41.01 -16.19
CA ASP A 61 50.46 -41.05 -15.60
C ASP A 61 50.58 -42.14 -14.51
N SER A 62 51.74 -42.78 -14.44
CA SER A 62 52.01 -44.12 -13.89
C SER A 62 52.62 -44.10 -12.47
N LEU A 63 52.22 -43.16 -11.62
CA LEU A 63 52.71 -43.09 -10.23
C LEU A 63 51.56 -43.29 -9.23
N THR A 64 51.24 -44.55 -8.95
CA THR A 64 50.31 -44.93 -7.88
C THR A 64 51.09 -45.19 -6.59
N LEU A 65 51.12 -44.20 -5.69
CA LEU A 65 51.78 -44.32 -4.39
C LEU A 65 50.95 -45.23 -3.46
N ALA A 66 51.52 -46.37 -3.03
CA ALA A 66 50.82 -47.31 -2.16
C ALA A 66 50.64 -46.76 -0.74
N LYS A 67 49.39 -46.66 -0.29
CA LYS A 67 49.00 -46.02 0.97
C LYS A 67 49.34 -46.90 2.18
N LYS A 68 50.16 -46.39 3.11
CA LYS A 68 50.50 -47.05 4.37
C LYS A 68 49.36 -46.91 5.39
N GLN A 69 48.93 -48.01 6.00
CA GLN A 69 47.87 -48.00 7.00
C GLN A 69 48.42 -47.70 8.39
N ILE A 70 47.84 -46.70 9.07
CA ILE A 70 48.22 -46.26 10.42
C ILE A 70 47.16 -46.76 11.40
N ASN A 71 47.57 -47.46 12.46
CA ASN A 71 46.67 -47.93 13.51
C ASN A 71 46.61 -46.91 14.66
N TYR A 72 45.41 -46.44 14.98
CA TYR A 72 45.12 -45.60 16.13
C TYR A 72 44.28 -46.38 17.14
N SER A 73 44.58 -46.23 18.44
CA SER A 73 43.70 -46.72 19.51
C SER A 73 42.99 -45.52 20.14
N ILE A 74 41.66 -45.48 20.04
CA ILE A 74 40.81 -44.44 20.63
C ILE A 74 40.18 -45.02 21.88
N TYR A 75 40.44 -44.40 23.03
CA TYR A 75 39.74 -44.70 24.28
C TYR A 75 38.65 -43.65 24.50
N SER A 76 37.40 -44.04 24.30
CA SER A 76 36.23 -43.19 24.50
C SER A 76 35.55 -43.53 25.82
N VAL A 77 35.70 -42.65 26.80
CA VAL A 77 34.85 -42.67 28.01
C VAL A 77 33.59 -41.86 27.69
N PRO A 78 32.38 -42.42 27.84
CA PRO A 78 31.17 -41.69 27.52
C PRO A 78 30.94 -40.59 28.55
N VAL A 79 30.84 -39.34 28.08
CA VAL A 79 30.37 -38.23 28.92
C VAL A 79 28.90 -37.99 28.58
N ALA A 80 28.03 -38.32 29.52
CA ALA A 80 26.60 -38.09 29.36
C ALA A 80 26.28 -36.60 29.48
N SER A 81 25.49 -36.07 28.54
CA SER A 81 25.00 -34.69 28.58
C SER A 81 23.96 -34.55 29.68
N THR A 82 24.20 -33.66 30.65
CA THR A 82 23.26 -33.36 31.73
C THR A 82 22.29 -32.23 31.38
N PHE A 83 22.19 -31.86 30.09
CA PHE A 83 21.36 -30.75 29.68
C PHE A 83 19.93 -31.20 29.42
N VAL A 84 19.04 -30.91 30.38
CA VAL A 84 17.60 -31.06 30.22
C VAL A 84 16.98 -29.66 30.13
N PRO A 85 16.75 -29.11 28.92
CA PRO A 85 16.15 -27.80 28.80
C PRO A 85 14.68 -27.86 29.20
N GLU A 86 14.25 -26.94 30.06
CA GLU A 86 12.83 -26.76 30.33
C GLU A 86 12.13 -26.10 29.13
N LYS A 87 10.98 -26.64 28.71
CA LYS A 87 10.21 -26.06 27.61
C LYS A 87 9.59 -24.74 28.06
N GLY A 88 9.99 -23.63 27.43
CA GLY A 88 9.40 -22.32 27.67
C GLY A 88 7.88 -22.33 27.45
N LYS A 89 7.12 -21.84 28.43
CA LYS A 89 5.66 -21.70 28.33
C LYS A 89 5.32 -20.37 27.63
N ALA A 90 4.39 -20.40 26.68
CA ALA A 90 3.93 -19.19 26.01
C ALA A 90 3.16 -18.29 26.98
N ALA A 91 3.58 -17.02 27.10
CA ALA A 91 2.85 -16.04 27.90
C ALA A 91 1.50 -15.74 27.24
N THR A 92 0.42 -15.81 28.01
CA THR A 92 -0.93 -15.46 27.55
C THR A 92 -1.11 -13.95 27.67
N VAL A 93 -1.41 -13.28 26.57
CA VAL A 93 -1.66 -11.83 26.56
C VAL A 93 -3.05 -11.57 27.17
N LEU A 94 -3.09 -10.78 28.26
CA LEU A 94 -4.34 -10.30 28.85
C LEU A 94 -5.01 -9.36 27.86
N LYS A 95 -6.17 -9.78 27.33
CA LYS A 95 -6.93 -8.98 26.39
C LYS A 95 -7.65 -7.87 27.14
N ASN A 96 -7.30 -6.61 26.84
CA ASN A 96 -8.01 -5.45 27.39
C ASN A 96 -9.52 -5.53 27.09
N ARG A 97 -10.34 -5.09 28.06
CA ARG A 97 -11.79 -5.03 27.89
C ARG A 97 -12.13 -4.09 26.72
N LYS A 98 -12.93 -4.60 25.79
CA LYS A 98 -13.34 -3.93 24.55
C LYS A 98 -14.11 -2.64 24.87
N SER A 99 -13.60 -1.49 24.42
CA SER A 99 -14.39 -0.26 24.40
C SER A 99 -15.37 -0.37 23.23
N VAL A 100 -16.67 -0.41 23.53
CA VAL A 100 -17.71 -0.41 22.51
C VAL A 100 -17.89 1.04 22.06
N TYR A 101 -17.19 1.43 21.00
CA TYR A 101 -17.30 2.77 20.41
C TYR A 101 -18.35 2.76 19.30
N ASN A 102 -19.59 3.16 19.65
CA ASN A 102 -20.71 3.26 18.72
C ASN A 102 -21.06 4.74 18.52
N ASN A 103 -20.29 5.45 17.69
CA ASN A 103 -20.50 6.89 17.42
C ASN A 103 -21.45 7.11 16.24
N SER A 104 -22.71 6.73 16.41
CA SER A 104 -23.76 7.15 15.45
C SER A 104 -24.38 8.46 15.94
N TYR A 105 -24.55 9.44 15.06
CA TYR A 105 -25.15 10.74 15.40
C TYR A 105 -26.20 11.15 14.37
N ALA A 106 -27.15 11.98 14.80
CA ALA A 106 -28.10 12.63 13.92
C ALA A 106 -28.25 14.09 14.38
N ALA A 107 -28.19 15.01 13.42
CA ALA A 107 -28.28 16.44 13.61
C ALA A 107 -29.33 17.01 12.65
N LEU A 108 -30.15 17.92 13.16
CA LEU A 108 -31.17 18.64 12.40
C LEU A 108 -31.03 20.13 12.73
N GLY A 109 -31.07 20.97 11.72
CA GLY A 109 -30.92 22.42 11.84
C GLY A 109 -31.87 23.17 10.93
N PHE A 110 -32.18 24.41 11.29
CA PHE A 110 -33.01 25.31 10.50
C PHE A 110 -32.33 26.67 10.38
N GLY A 111 -32.18 27.16 9.14
CA GLY A 111 -31.47 28.40 8.81
C GLY A 111 -32.39 29.51 8.28
N ASN A 112 -31.76 30.58 7.79
CA ASN A 112 -32.48 31.70 7.15
C ASN A 112 -33.19 31.24 5.87
N TYR A 113 -34.26 31.93 5.49
CA TYR A 113 -35.08 31.61 4.30
C TYR A 113 -35.62 30.18 4.31
N THR A 114 -36.10 29.70 5.47
CA THR A 114 -36.73 28.38 5.61
C THR A 114 -35.85 27.20 5.19
N THR A 115 -34.53 27.36 5.28
CA THR A 115 -33.57 26.32 4.91
C THR A 115 -33.53 25.23 5.97
N LEU A 116 -33.85 24.01 5.58
CA LEU A 116 -33.77 22.83 6.45
C LEU A 116 -32.43 22.13 6.21
N TYR A 117 -31.71 21.85 7.29
CA TYR A 117 -30.47 21.09 7.30
C TYR A 117 -30.65 19.81 8.09
N ALA A 118 -30.17 18.71 7.54
CA ALA A 118 -30.17 17.40 8.19
C ALA A 118 -28.83 16.72 7.88
N ASP A 119 -28.24 16.11 8.90
CA ASP A 119 -27.00 15.36 8.82
C ASP A 119 -27.11 14.14 9.74
N ALA A 120 -26.76 12.96 9.26
CA ALA A 120 -26.69 11.77 10.09
C ALA A 120 -25.49 10.90 9.75
N SER A 121 -24.85 10.35 10.78
CA SER A 121 -23.79 9.35 10.66
C SER A 121 -24.21 8.06 11.33
N LEU A 122 -24.20 6.98 10.56
CA LEU A 122 -24.37 5.62 11.08
C LEU A 122 -23.04 4.88 11.04
N SER A 123 -22.62 4.33 12.18
CA SER A 123 -21.33 3.68 12.35
C SER A 123 -21.52 2.21 12.77
N ILE A 124 -21.06 1.28 11.93
CA ILE A 124 -21.22 -0.17 12.09
C ILE A 124 -19.84 -0.81 12.34
N PRO A 125 -19.60 -1.48 13.47
CA PRO A 125 -18.32 -2.13 13.74
C PRO A 125 -18.16 -3.42 12.93
N THR A 126 -17.12 -3.52 12.11
CA THR A 126 -16.84 -4.69 11.25
C THR A 126 -15.82 -5.64 11.87
N THR A 127 -14.82 -5.13 12.59
CA THR A 127 -13.84 -5.93 13.35
C THR A 127 -13.60 -5.28 14.72
N LYS A 128 -12.89 -5.96 15.64
CA LYS A 128 -12.54 -5.40 16.96
C LYS A 128 -11.80 -4.06 16.89
N GLU A 129 -11.16 -3.76 15.75
CA GLU A 129 -10.33 -2.57 15.52
C GLU A 129 -10.78 -1.75 14.29
N SER A 130 -11.83 -2.16 13.57
CA SER A 130 -12.27 -1.47 12.34
C SER A 130 -13.78 -1.26 12.29
N THR A 131 -14.14 -0.06 11.84
CA THR A 131 -15.52 0.43 11.80
C THR A 131 -15.81 1.00 10.42
N PHE A 132 -17.00 0.70 9.90
CA PHE A 132 -17.51 1.23 8.65
C PHE A 132 -18.59 2.28 8.94
N SER A 133 -18.47 3.49 8.39
CA SER A 133 -19.40 4.59 8.64
C SER A 133 -20.03 5.10 7.34
N VAL A 134 -21.33 5.38 7.39
CA VAL A 134 -22.10 6.00 6.31
C VAL A 134 -22.62 7.35 6.80
N LEU A 135 -22.46 8.39 5.97
CA LEU A 135 -22.90 9.76 6.23
C LEU A 135 -24.07 10.10 5.29
N PHE A 136 -25.09 10.77 5.82
CA PHE A 136 -26.33 11.15 5.16
C PHE A 136 -26.60 12.64 5.34
#